data_AF-A0A3B9SZY3-F1
#
_entry.id   AF-A0A3B9SZY3-F1
#
_cell.length_a   1.000
_cell.length_b   1.000
_cell.length_c   1.000
_cell.angle_alpha   90.00
_cell.angle_beta   90.00
_cell.angle_gamma   90.00
#
_symmetry.space_group_name_H-M   'P 1'
#
loop_
_entity.id
_entity.type
_entity.pdbx_description
1 polymer ?
#
loop_
_entity_poly.entity_id
_entity_poly.type
_entity_poly.pdbx_seq_one_letter_code
_entity_poly.pdbx_strand_id
1 'polypeptide(L)' 'MTTKEVLFELRTKKGLSQEDLAEKIFVTRQAVSRWENGET' A
#
# COMPACT_ATOMS: atom_id res chain seq x y z
N MET A 1 -11.17 7.93 8.98
CA MET A 1 -10.05 7.24 8.31
C MET A 1 -10.56 5.94 7.73
N THR A 2 -10.47 5.81 6.41
CA THR A 2 -10.75 4.56 5.70
C THR A 2 -9.50 3.68 5.66
N THR A 3 -9.66 2.36 5.49
CA THR A 3 -8.51 1.42 5.47
C THR A 3 -7.45 1.80 4.43
N LYS A 4 -7.89 2.30 3.27
CA LYS A 4 -7.00 2.75 2.20
C LYS A 4 -6.15 3.97 2.59
N GLU A 5 -6.73 4.92 3.32
CA GLU A 5 -6.00 6.09 3.84
C GLU A 5 -4.95 5.67 4.87
N VAL A 6 -5.30 4.76 5.79
CA VAL A 6 -4.38 4.24 6.81
C VAL A 6 -3.20 3.52 6.17
N LEU A 7 -3.45 2.68 5.16
CA LEU A 7 -2.39 1.96 4.44
C LEU A 7 -1.42 2.92 3.76
N PHE A 8 -1.95 3.90 3.00
CA PHE A 8 -1.15 4.91 2.32
C PHE A 8 -0.30 5.73 3.29
N GLU A 9 -0.88 6.18 4.41
CA GLU A 9 -0.16 6.92 5.43
C GLU A 9 0.96 6.11 6.08
N LEU A 10 0.70 4.86 6.47
CA LEU A 10 1.71 4.03 7.12
C LEU A 10 2.86 3.69 6.16
N ARG A 11 2.56 3.43 4.89
CA ARG A 11 3.57 3.18 3.85
C ARG A 11 4.46 4.41 3.66
N THR A 12 3.86 5.59 3.48
CA THR A 12 4.59 6.84 3.25
C THR A 12 5.37 7.31 4.47
N LYS A 13 4.82 7.16 5.69
CA LYS A 13 5.56 7.42 6.95
C LYS A 13 6.81 6.55 7.11
N LYS A 14 6.82 5.35 6.50
CA LYS A 14 7.99 4.47 6.45
C LYS A 14 8.92 4.72 5.27
N GLY A 15 8.65 5.73 4.43
CA GLY A 15 9.46 6.04 3.25
C GLY A 15 9.41 4.96 2.16
N LEU A 16 8.39 4.09 2.17
CA LEU A 16 8.27 2.99 1.23
C LEU A 16 7.50 3.41 -0.02
N SER A 17 7.98 3.02 -1.20
CA SER A 17 7.15 2.97 -2.41
C SER A 17 6.13 1.83 -2.34
N GLN A 18 5.17 1.81 -3.27
CA GLN A 18 4.24 0.68 -3.38
C GLN A 18 4.96 -0.63 -3.73
N GLU A 19 6.05 -0.56 -4.49
CA GLU A 19 6.91 -1.70 -4.82
C GLU A 19 7.61 -2.21 -3.55
N ASP A 20 8.23 -1.32 -2.77
CA ASP A 20 8.94 -1.71 -1.54
C ASP A 20 8.00 -2.38 -0.51
N LEU A 21 6.76 -1.91 -0.42
CA LEU A 21 5.76 -2.54 0.44
C LEU A 21 5.35 -3.91 -0.10
N ALA A 22 5.13 -4.01 -1.41
CA ALA A 22 4.72 -5.24 -2.08
C ALA A 22 5.74 -6.36 -1.90
N GLU A 23 7.03 -6.06 -2.09
CA GLU A 23 8.14 -6.99 -1.86
C GLU A 23 8.18 -7.49 -0.40
N LYS A 24 8.01 -6.58 0.57
CA LYS A 24 8.08 -6.91 2.01
C LYS A 24 6.99 -7.86 2.49
N ILE A 25 5.81 -7.82 1.87
CA ILE A 25 4.64 -8.62 2.27
C ILE A 25 4.25 -9.68 1.23
N PHE A 26 5.14 -9.94 0.26
CA PHE A 26 5.00 -10.97 -0.76
C PHE A 26 3.73 -10.85 -1.61
N VAL A 27 3.42 -9.63 -2.05
CA VAL A 27 2.33 -9.35 -3.00
C VAL A 27 2.85 -8.57 -4.20
N THR A 28 1.98 -8.29 -5.17
CA THR A 28 2.34 -7.45 -6.31
C THR A 28 2.13 -5.97 -6.01
N ARG A 29 2.89 -5.09 -6.66
CA ARG A 29 2.66 -3.64 -6.63
C ARG A 29 1.22 -3.27 -7.02
N GLN A 30 0.64 -3.97 -8.00
CA GLN A 30 -0.77 -3.81 -8.40
C GLN A 30 -1.74 -4.11 -7.24
N ALA A 31 -1.48 -5.11 -6.41
CA ALA A 31 -2.31 -5.41 -5.25
C ALA A 31 -2.30 -4.24 -4.25
N VAL A 32 -1.12 -3.71 -3.94
CA VAL A 32 -0.97 -2.52 -3.08
C VAL A 32 -1.69 -1.30 -3.67
N SER A 33 -1.55 -1.06 -4.98
CA SER A 33 -2.26 0.01 -5.68
C SER A 33 -3.78 -0.13 -5.55
N ARG A 34 -4.33 -1.34 -5.71
CA ARG A 34 -5.77 -1.60 -5.57
C ARG A 34 -6.27 -1.32 -4.16
N TRP A 35 -5.52 -1.74 -3.13
CA TRP A 35 -5.87 -1.46 -1.74
C TRP A 35 -5.85 0.03 -1.40
N GLU A 36 -4.87 0.79 -1.92
CA GLU A 36 -4.77 2.24 -1.69
C GLU A 36 -5.80 3.05 -2.48
N ASN A 37 -6.28 2.55 -3.61
CA ASN A 37 -7.32 3.21 -4.40
C ASN A 37 -8.75 2.79 -4.00
N GLY A 38 -8.91 1.73 -3.21
CA GLY A 38 -10.22 1.18 -2.84
C GLY A 38 -10.84 0.32 -3.94
N GLU A 39 -10.03 -0.17 -4.87
CA GLU A 39 -10.42 -1.09 -5.94
C GLU A 39 -10.24 -2.53 -5.47
N THR A 40 -10.99 -2.95 -4.44
CA THR A 40 -10.96 -4.35 -3.98
C THR A 40 -12.00 -5.17 -4.74
#